data_AF-A0A7G9FGI0-F1
#
_entry.id   AF-A0A7G9FGI0-F1
#
_cell.length_a   1.000
_cell.length_b   1.000
_cell.length_c   1.000
_cell.angle_alpha   90.00
_cell.angle_beta   90.00
_cell.angle_gamma   90.00
#
_symmetry.space_group_name_H-M   'P 1'
#
loop_
_entity.id
_entity.type
_entity.pdbx_description
1 polymer ?
#
loop_
_entity_poly.entity_id
_entity_poly.type
_entity_poly.pdbx_seq_one_letter_code
_entity_poly.pdbx_strand_id
1 'polypeptide(L)'
;MKKIHITASLLLLILMFVSCGLSNAAVKRLQQTEEGVSSPTTIDEYKEAIAKYEKRVADITLANEQIGIWYKILGSRYIDLKMWGEALSCYQKAIEYYPTNQNLYYYVGVCAGYMAHSALDYDATGSTAKKYNYLKLSESAYLRAIAIESRYVRALYGLGVLYVFELGESKKAIPYLKTLLTIDTGHTDAKSVLANAYYRIGDFQASAAMYDSIIKTTKDKEKKALAEENKKVALDAAYGR
;
A
#
# COMPACT_ATOMS: atom_id res chain seq x y z
N MET A 1 -1.02 -53.99 -43.68
CA MET A 1 -0.42 -54.14 -42.31
C MET A 1 0.60 -53.02 -42.16
N LYS A 2 0.65 -52.12 -41.18
CA LYS A 2 -0.13 -51.78 -39.96
C LYS A 2 -0.08 -50.25 -39.86
N LYS A 3 -1.21 -49.58 -39.60
CA LYS A 3 -1.25 -48.15 -39.22
C LYS A 3 -0.66 -48.04 -37.82
N ILE A 4 0.36 -47.21 -37.65
CA ILE A 4 0.93 -46.88 -36.34
C ILE A 4 -0.01 -45.86 -35.69
N HIS A 5 -0.95 -46.36 -34.89
CA HIS A 5 -1.71 -45.55 -33.94
C HIS A 5 -0.86 -45.40 -32.67
N ILE A 6 -0.03 -44.37 -32.61
CA ILE A 6 0.46 -43.83 -31.34
C ILE A 6 -0.40 -42.59 -31.08
N THR A 7 -1.67 -42.82 -30.81
CA THR A 7 -2.65 -41.80 -30.47
C THR A 7 -2.68 -41.63 -28.95
N ALA A 8 -2.49 -40.38 -28.52
CA ALA A 8 -3.11 -39.75 -27.36
C ALA A 8 -2.73 -40.19 -25.93
N SER A 9 -2.09 -41.34 -25.66
CA SER A 9 -1.88 -41.77 -24.27
C SER A 9 -0.72 -41.07 -23.53
N LEU A 10 0.28 -40.51 -24.22
CA LEU A 10 1.40 -39.83 -23.54
C LEU A 10 1.13 -38.34 -23.25
N LEU A 11 0.23 -37.72 -24.03
CA LEU A 11 -0.19 -36.33 -23.80
C LEU A 11 -1.27 -36.23 -22.71
N LEU A 12 -2.01 -37.31 -22.45
CA LEU A 12 -3.08 -37.33 -21.45
C LEU A 12 -2.57 -37.38 -20.00
N LEU A 13 -1.31 -37.78 -19.77
CA LEU A 13 -0.76 -37.89 -18.41
C LEU A 13 -0.31 -36.54 -17.83
N ILE A 14 -0.16 -35.50 -18.67
CA ILE A 14 0.26 -34.16 -18.24
C ILE A 14 -0.97 -33.27 -17.96
N LEU A 15 -2.17 -33.67 -18.41
CA LEU A 15 -3.40 -32.88 -18.30
C LEU A 15 -4.22 -33.12 -17.02
N MET A 16 -3.78 -34.00 -16.11
CA MET A 16 -4.50 -34.27 -14.85
C MET A 16 -4.03 -33.48 -13.62
N PHE A 17 -3.09 -32.53 -13.77
CA PHE A 17 -2.71 -31.61 -12.68
C PHE A 17 -3.36 -30.23 -12.80
N VAL A 18 -4.52 -30.16 -13.45
CA VAL A 18 -5.36 -28.95 -13.48
C VAL A 18 -6.50 -29.12 -12.47
N SER A 19 -6.15 -29.01 -11.18
CA SER A 19 -6.97 -28.40 -10.13
C SER A 19 -6.45 -28.83 -8.75
N CYS A 20 -6.50 -27.87 -7.83
CA CYS A 20 -6.17 -28.00 -6.40
C CYS A 20 -4.67 -28.05 -6.09
N GLY A 21 -4.24 -27.22 -5.14
CA GLY A 21 -2.85 -27.10 -4.71
C GLY A 21 -2.19 -28.45 -4.46
N LEU A 22 -0.88 -28.53 -4.71
CA LEU A 22 -0.08 -29.73 -4.45
C LEU A 22 -0.41 -30.29 -3.06
N SER A 23 -0.96 -31.51 -3.01
CA SER A 23 -1.25 -32.15 -1.74
C SER A 23 0.04 -32.25 -0.91
N ASN A 24 -0.05 -32.05 0.40
CA ASN A 24 1.12 -32.16 1.30
C ASN A 24 1.84 -33.51 1.13
N ALA A 25 1.12 -34.58 0.77
CA ALA A 25 1.71 -35.89 0.47
C ALA A 25 2.52 -35.89 -0.84
N ALA A 26 2.06 -35.22 -1.90
CA ALA A 26 2.79 -35.10 -3.15
C ALA A 26 4.07 -34.26 -2.97
N VAL A 27 4.00 -33.14 -2.23
CA VAL A 27 5.16 -32.30 -1.91
C VAL A 27 6.19 -33.10 -1.11
N LYS A 28 5.77 -33.85 -0.08
CA LYS A 28 6.67 -34.67 0.73
C LYS A 28 7.38 -35.77 -0.10
N ARG A 29 6.66 -36.45 -1.00
CA ARG A 29 7.26 -37.47 -1.87
C ARG A 29 8.27 -36.87 -2.85
N LEU A 30 7.96 -35.69 -3.38
CA LEU A 30 8.88 -34.96 -4.25
C LEU A 30 10.14 -34.55 -3.46
N GLN A 31 9.97 -33.96 -2.27
CA GLN A 31 11.07 -33.58 -1.39
C GLN A 31 11.98 -34.75 -1.02
N GLN A 32 11.40 -35.91 -0.66
CA GLN A 32 12.17 -37.12 -0.38
C GLN A 32 13.00 -37.57 -1.58
N THR A 33 12.47 -37.42 -2.79
CA THR A 33 13.15 -37.76 -4.03
C THR A 33 14.25 -36.76 -4.40
N GLU A 34 13.99 -35.46 -4.22
CA GLU A 34 14.92 -34.38 -4.58
C GLU A 34 16.11 -34.26 -3.62
N GLU A 35 15.90 -34.40 -2.31
CA GLU A 35 16.98 -34.26 -1.32
C GLU A 35 17.86 -35.51 -1.22
N GLY A 36 17.34 -36.68 -1.63
CA GLY A 36 18.06 -37.95 -1.54
C GLY A 36 18.57 -38.25 -0.14
N VAL A 37 17.86 -37.79 0.90
CA VAL A 37 18.19 -38.08 2.30
C VAL A 37 17.74 -39.50 2.59
N SER A 38 18.70 -40.37 2.95
CA SER A 38 18.46 -41.77 3.29
C SER A 38 17.91 -41.91 4.73
N SER A 39 18.17 -43.03 5.40
CA SER A 39 17.94 -43.18 6.85
C SER A 39 19.27 -42.94 7.58
N PRO A 40 19.62 -41.68 7.93
CA PRO A 40 20.88 -41.38 8.60
C PRO A 40 20.96 -42.09 9.96
N THR A 41 22.13 -42.65 10.26
CA THR A 41 22.41 -43.43 11.48
C THR A 41 23.64 -42.92 12.23
N THR A 42 24.50 -42.13 11.59
CA THR A 42 25.69 -41.52 12.19
C THR A 42 25.56 -40.01 12.33
N ILE A 43 26.36 -39.41 13.23
CA ILE A 43 26.38 -37.96 13.44
C ILE A 43 26.66 -37.20 12.13
N ASP A 44 27.58 -37.68 11.31
CA ASP A 44 27.93 -37.01 10.06
C ASP A 44 26.82 -37.12 9.01
N GLU A 45 26.14 -38.27 8.92
CA GLU A 45 24.95 -38.43 8.07
C GLU A 45 23.79 -37.52 8.52
N TYR A 46 23.60 -37.34 9.84
CA TYR A 46 22.61 -36.39 10.37
C TYR A 46 22.96 -34.94 9.99
N LYS A 47 24.23 -34.55 10.08
CA LYS A 47 24.66 -33.21 9.68
C LYS A 47 24.45 -32.96 8.20
N GLU A 48 24.77 -33.94 7.35
CA GLU A 48 24.53 -33.83 5.90
C GLU A 48 23.03 -33.70 5.59
N ALA A 49 22.20 -34.50 6.26
CA ALA A 49 20.74 -34.42 6.10
C ALA A 49 20.20 -33.04 6.51
N ILE A 50 20.65 -32.48 7.64
CA ILE A 50 20.26 -31.14 8.10
C ILE A 50 20.65 -30.09 7.06
N ALA A 51 21.91 -30.12 6.58
CA ALA A 51 22.41 -29.13 5.62
C ALA A 51 21.60 -29.09 4.31
N LYS A 52 21.11 -30.25 3.83
CA LYS A 52 20.23 -30.33 2.65
C LYS A 52 18.91 -29.60 2.87
N TYR A 53 18.25 -29.84 4.01
CA TYR A 53 17.00 -29.15 4.34
C TYR A 53 17.20 -27.66 4.64
N GLU A 54 18.30 -27.26 5.27
CA GLU A 54 18.65 -25.85 5.45
C GLU A 54 18.79 -25.12 4.10
N LYS A 55 19.47 -25.74 3.12
CA LYS A 55 19.56 -25.21 1.76
C LYS A 55 18.18 -25.06 1.12
N ARG A 56 17.32 -26.07 1.22
CA ARG A 56 15.93 -25.97 0.70
C ARG A 56 15.16 -24.84 1.36
N VAL A 57 15.28 -24.68 2.68
CA VAL A 57 14.60 -23.60 3.40
C VAL A 57 15.10 -22.24 2.89
N ALA A 58 16.40 -22.09 2.64
CA ALA A 58 16.95 -20.88 2.02
C ALA A 58 16.35 -20.62 0.63
N ASP A 59 16.32 -21.63 -0.24
CA ASP A 59 15.76 -21.52 -1.60
C ASP A 59 14.27 -21.14 -1.57
N ILE A 60 13.47 -21.77 -0.70
CA ILE A 60 12.05 -21.45 -0.51
C ILE A 60 11.87 -20.03 0.02
N THR A 61 12.73 -19.59 0.95
CA THR A 61 12.68 -18.24 1.50
C THR A 61 12.92 -17.20 0.41
N LEU A 62 13.95 -17.39 -0.42
CA LEU A 62 14.23 -16.53 -1.58
C LEU A 62 13.08 -16.51 -2.59
N ALA A 63 12.48 -17.67 -2.87
CA ALA A 63 11.32 -17.76 -3.75
C ALA A 63 10.10 -17.00 -3.20
N ASN A 64 9.83 -17.12 -1.90
CA ASN A 64 8.74 -16.40 -1.23
C ASN A 64 8.96 -14.88 -1.28
N GLU A 65 10.17 -14.40 -0.99
CA GLU A 65 10.55 -12.99 -1.14
C GLU A 65 10.28 -12.50 -2.56
N GLN A 66 10.65 -13.30 -3.57
CA GLN A 66 10.42 -12.97 -4.97
C GLN A 66 8.93 -12.88 -5.32
N ILE A 67 8.07 -13.75 -4.76
CA ILE A 67 6.60 -13.67 -4.92
C ILE A 67 6.07 -12.33 -4.37
N GLY A 68 6.52 -11.90 -3.19
CA GLY A 68 6.12 -10.62 -2.63
C GLY A 68 6.53 -9.43 -3.52
N ILE A 69 7.68 -9.50 -4.19
CA ILE A 69 8.12 -8.49 -5.17
C ILE A 69 7.16 -8.45 -6.36
N TRP A 70 6.74 -9.60 -6.87
CA TRP A 70 5.78 -9.66 -7.98
C TRP A 70 4.42 -9.09 -7.60
N TYR A 71 3.93 -9.33 -6.38
CA TYR A 71 2.71 -8.68 -5.90
C TYR A 71 2.84 -7.15 -5.85
N LYS A 72 3.98 -6.62 -5.41
CA LYS A 72 4.23 -5.17 -5.41
C LYS A 72 4.21 -4.59 -6.84
N ILE A 73 4.87 -5.25 -7.79
CA ILE A 73 4.92 -4.82 -9.19
C ILE A 73 3.53 -4.88 -9.81
N LEU A 74 2.81 -5.99 -9.62
CA LEU A 74 1.45 -6.17 -10.13
C LEU A 74 0.48 -5.13 -9.54
N GLY A 75 0.57 -4.87 -8.23
CA GLY A 75 -0.21 -3.82 -7.58
C GLY A 75 0.05 -2.43 -8.17
N SER A 76 1.30 -2.14 -8.55
CA SER A 76 1.65 -0.89 -9.24
C SER A 76 1.01 -0.82 -10.64
N ARG A 77 0.99 -1.93 -11.38
CA ARG A 77 0.31 -2.00 -12.70
C ARG A 77 -1.19 -1.83 -12.59
N TYR A 78 -1.82 -2.38 -11.56
CA TYR A 78 -3.23 -2.14 -11.32
C TYR A 78 -3.53 -0.69 -10.96
N ILE A 79 -2.63 0.01 -10.22
CA ILE A 79 -2.76 1.46 -10.00
C ILE A 79 -2.68 2.23 -11.32
N ASP A 80 -1.73 1.91 -12.20
CA ASP A 80 -1.60 2.57 -13.52
C ASP A 80 -2.90 2.47 -14.34
N LEU A 81 -3.60 1.33 -14.19
CA LEU A 81 -4.89 1.04 -14.82
C LEU A 81 -6.11 1.52 -14.01
N LYS A 82 -5.91 2.19 -12.88
CA LYS A 82 -6.96 2.64 -11.93
C LYS A 82 -7.83 1.51 -11.37
N MET A 83 -7.32 0.28 -11.36
CA MET A 83 -7.94 -0.92 -10.79
C MET A 83 -7.62 -1.00 -9.28
N TRP A 84 -8.24 -0.11 -8.50
CA TRP A 84 -7.89 0.11 -7.09
C TRP A 84 -8.17 -1.10 -6.18
N GLY A 85 -9.18 -1.92 -6.49
CA GLY A 85 -9.52 -3.10 -5.70
C GLY A 85 -8.49 -4.22 -5.87
N GLU A 86 -8.08 -4.48 -7.10
CA GLU A 86 -7.05 -5.46 -7.46
C GLU A 86 -5.67 -5.02 -6.95
N ALA A 87 -5.37 -3.72 -7.07
CA ALA A 87 -4.17 -3.13 -6.49
C ALA A 87 -4.15 -3.33 -4.97
N LEU A 88 -5.25 -3.02 -4.27
CA LEU A 88 -5.39 -3.22 -2.82
C LEU A 88 -5.11 -4.67 -2.42
N SER A 89 -5.69 -5.64 -3.13
CA SER A 89 -5.46 -7.06 -2.88
C SER A 89 -3.98 -7.45 -3.07
N CYS A 90 -3.33 -6.93 -4.12
CA CYS A 90 -1.91 -7.19 -4.36
C CYS A 90 -1.02 -6.63 -3.24
N TYR A 91 -1.27 -5.40 -2.77
CA TYR A 91 -0.48 -4.82 -1.69
C TYR A 91 -0.71 -5.53 -0.35
N GLN A 92 -1.92 -6.00 -0.07
CA GLN A 92 -2.20 -6.83 1.10
C GLN A 92 -1.41 -8.14 1.08
N LYS A 93 -1.37 -8.83 -0.08
CA LYS A 93 -0.55 -10.03 -0.24
C LYS A 93 0.94 -9.73 -0.13
N ALA A 94 1.42 -8.61 -0.68
CA ALA A 94 2.82 -8.21 -0.57
C ALA A 94 3.25 -7.96 0.89
N ILE A 95 2.34 -7.49 1.76
CA ILE A 95 2.59 -7.27 3.19
C ILE A 95 2.87 -8.58 3.92
N GLU A 96 2.28 -9.71 3.49
CA GLU A 96 2.55 -11.03 4.08
C GLU A 96 4.03 -11.44 3.93
N TYR A 97 4.69 -10.97 2.87
CA TYR A 97 6.11 -11.21 2.61
C TYR A 97 7.02 -10.10 3.18
N TYR A 98 6.52 -8.86 3.22
CA TYR A 98 7.30 -7.68 3.63
C TYR A 98 6.54 -6.82 4.66
N PRO A 99 6.30 -7.33 5.89
CA PRO A 99 5.45 -6.68 6.89
C PRO A 99 6.04 -5.40 7.48
N THR A 100 7.32 -5.12 7.24
CA THR A 100 8.02 -3.91 7.70
C THR A 100 8.29 -2.93 6.57
N ASN A 101 7.64 -3.07 5.40
CA ASN A 101 7.79 -2.15 4.29
C ASN A 101 6.70 -1.08 4.29
N GLN A 102 7.04 0.13 4.73
CA GLN A 102 6.16 1.30 4.80
C GLN A 102 5.50 1.67 3.47
N ASN A 103 6.15 1.40 2.33
CA ASN A 103 5.57 1.74 1.02
C ASN A 103 4.31 0.91 0.74
N LEU A 104 4.29 -0.35 1.16
CA LEU A 104 3.14 -1.23 0.93
C LEU A 104 1.91 -0.73 1.70
N TYR A 105 2.10 -0.35 2.97
CA TYR A 105 1.03 0.25 3.76
C TYR A 105 0.57 1.60 3.20
N TYR A 106 1.48 2.44 2.70
CA TYR A 106 1.07 3.66 2.00
C TYR A 106 0.19 3.37 0.78
N TYR A 107 0.55 2.39 -0.05
CA TYR A 107 -0.28 2.04 -1.21
C TYR A 107 -1.61 1.39 -0.83
N VAL A 108 -1.66 0.60 0.26
CA VAL A 108 -2.95 0.18 0.85
C VAL A 108 -3.78 1.40 1.23
N GLY A 109 -3.17 2.39 1.88
CA GLY A 109 -3.81 3.66 2.25
C GLY A 109 -4.43 4.39 1.07
N VAL A 110 -3.65 4.54 -0.01
CA VAL A 110 -4.07 5.17 -1.26
C VAL A 110 -5.22 4.40 -1.90
N CYS A 111 -5.06 3.09 -2.11
CA CYS A 111 -6.09 2.27 -2.77
C CYS A 111 -7.39 2.25 -1.96
N ALA A 112 -7.31 2.13 -0.63
CA ALA A 112 -8.48 2.19 0.24
C ALA A 112 -9.20 3.55 0.14
N GLY A 113 -8.45 4.66 0.09
CA GLY A 113 -9.03 5.99 -0.14
C GLY A 113 -9.84 6.07 -1.43
N TYR A 114 -9.28 5.60 -2.56
CA TYR A 114 -10.02 5.54 -3.83
C TYR A 114 -11.24 4.61 -3.77
N MET A 115 -11.10 3.45 -3.14
CA MET A 115 -12.21 2.51 -2.96
C MET A 115 -13.35 3.10 -2.11
N ALA A 116 -13.04 3.99 -1.16
CA ALA A 116 -14.05 4.70 -0.39
C ALA A 116 -14.94 5.60 -1.26
N HIS A 117 -14.37 6.24 -2.29
CA HIS A 117 -15.13 7.03 -3.26
C HIS A 117 -15.92 6.16 -4.24
N SER A 118 -15.32 5.08 -4.75
CA SER A 118 -16.00 4.17 -5.68
C SER A 118 -17.11 3.33 -5.04
N ALA A 119 -17.11 3.16 -3.71
CA ALA A 119 -18.17 2.47 -2.98
C ALA A 119 -19.53 3.20 -3.00
N LEU A 120 -19.61 4.41 -3.59
CA LEU A 120 -20.80 5.24 -3.59
C LEU A 120 -21.81 4.93 -4.71
N ASP A 121 -21.47 4.15 -5.75
CA ASP A 121 -22.11 4.42 -7.05
C ASP A 121 -22.48 3.22 -7.93
N TYR A 122 -23.39 2.33 -7.47
CA TYR A 122 -24.14 1.50 -8.43
C TYR A 122 -25.59 1.21 -8.02
N ASP A 123 -25.86 1.02 -6.73
CA ASP A 123 -27.20 0.64 -6.26
C ASP A 123 -28.00 1.82 -5.67
N ALA A 124 -27.46 3.05 -5.69
CA ALA A 124 -28.02 4.21 -4.98
C ALA A 124 -28.32 3.97 -3.47
N THR A 125 -27.81 2.90 -2.88
CA THR A 125 -28.03 2.54 -1.48
C THR A 125 -27.12 3.30 -0.52
N GLY A 126 -26.08 3.97 -1.05
CA GLY A 126 -25.10 4.71 -0.27
C GLY A 126 -24.65 3.89 0.94
N SER A 127 -23.97 2.76 0.73
CA SER A 127 -23.43 1.95 1.84
C SER A 127 -22.35 2.74 2.57
N THR A 128 -22.81 3.65 3.42
CA THR A 128 -22.00 4.54 4.26
C THR A 128 -21.04 3.70 5.10
N ALA A 129 -21.47 2.50 5.48
CA ALA A 129 -20.63 1.50 6.15
C ALA A 129 -19.44 1.06 5.30
N LYS A 130 -19.62 0.73 4.01
CA LYS A 130 -18.52 0.29 3.13
C LYS A 130 -17.53 1.42 2.88
N LYS A 131 -18.02 2.64 2.59
CA LYS A 131 -17.16 3.84 2.48
C LYS A 131 -16.37 4.04 3.76
N TYR A 132 -17.02 4.02 4.92
CA TYR A 132 -16.38 4.25 6.21
C TYR A 132 -15.36 3.16 6.56
N ASN A 133 -15.60 1.90 6.21
CA ASN A 133 -14.64 0.82 6.38
C ASN A 133 -13.36 1.05 5.55
N TYR A 134 -13.50 1.53 4.31
CA TYR A 134 -12.34 1.88 3.49
C TYR A 134 -11.59 3.10 4.01
N LEU A 135 -12.29 4.13 4.51
CA LEU A 135 -11.62 5.28 5.15
C LEU A 135 -10.85 4.86 6.40
N LYS A 136 -11.42 3.98 7.24
CA LYS A 136 -10.72 3.39 8.40
C LYS A 136 -9.51 2.56 7.99
N LEU A 137 -9.63 1.76 6.94
CA LEU A 137 -8.51 1.00 6.39
C LEU A 137 -7.41 1.95 5.89
N SER A 138 -7.79 3.03 5.22
CA SER A 138 -6.86 4.05 4.73
C SER A 138 -6.08 4.71 5.87
N GLU A 139 -6.80 5.16 6.91
CA GLU A 139 -6.22 5.76 8.11
C GLU A 139 -5.24 4.80 8.79
N SER A 140 -5.69 3.57 9.08
CA SER A 140 -4.86 2.54 9.72
C SER A 140 -3.61 2.24 8.92
N ALA A 141 -3.72 2.13 7.60
CA ALA A 141 -2.58 1.83 6.74
C ALA A 141 -1.55 2.97 6.72
N TYR A 142 -1.99 4.24 6.62
CA TYR A 142 -1.05 5.36 6.73
C TYR A 142 -0.38 5.43 8.10
N LEU A 143 -1.14 5.20 9.18
CA LEU A 143 -0.57 5.14 10.54
C LEU A 143 0.46 4.02 10.68
N ARG A 144 0.23 2.85 10.09
CA ARG A 144 1.22 1.76 10.06
C ARG A 144 2.46 2.13 9.25
N ALA A 145 2.30 2.80 8.12
CA ALA A 145 3.44 3.29 7.34
C ALA A 145 4.30 4.29 8.14
N ILE A 146 3.66 5.20 8.88
CA ILE A 146 4.34 6.17 9.77
C ILE A 146 4.96 5.48 10.98
N ALA A 147 4.33 4.44 11.52
CA ALA A 147 4.89 3.68 12.65
C ALA A 147 6.16 2.91 12.25
N ILE A 148 6.24 2.45 11.00
CA ILE A 148 7.43 1.80 10.45
C ILE A 148 8.51 2.84 10.14
N GLU A 149 8.15 3.95 9.48
CA GLU A 149 9.06 5.04 9.14
C GLU A 149 8.42 6.39 9.48
N SER A 150 8.82 6.94 10.63
CA SER A 150 8.22 8.16 11.21
C SER A 150 8.38 9.40 10.34
N ARG A 151 9.38 9.44 9.46
CA ARG A 151 9.65 10.57 8.55
C ARG A 151 9.11 10.31 7.14
N TYR A 152 8.20 9.36 6.97
CA TYR A 152 7.68 9.01 5.65
C TYR A 152 6.70 10.06 5.11
N VAL A 153 7.24 11.05 4.41
CA VAL A 153 6.54 12.23 3.85
C VAL A 153 5.24 11.87 3.13
N ARG A 154 5.26 10.83 2.28
CA ARG A 154 4.08 10.41 1.51
C ARG A 154 2.91 9.98 2.40
N ALA A 155 3.18 9.22 3.46
CA ALA A 155 2.13 8.78 4.39
C ALA A 155 1.67 9.92 5.32
N LEU A 156 2.59 10.78 5.78
CA LEU A 156 2.23 11.98 6.54
C LEU A 156 1.30 12.89 5.73
N TYR A 157 1.60 13.09 4.44
CA TYR A 157 0.77 13.86 3.52
C TYR A 157 -0.59 13.19 3.29
N GLY A 158 -0.59 11.91 2.93
CA GLY A 158 -1.81 11.14 2.65
C GLY A 158 -2.76 11.11 3.85
N LEU A 159 -2.23 10.93 5.06
CA LEU A 159 -3.02 10.97 6.29
C LEU A 159 -3.56 12.38 6.59
N GLY A 160 -2.77 13.43 6.34
CA GLY A 160 -3.22 14.81 6.47
C GLY A 160 -4.38 15.14 5.53
N VAL A 161 -4.28 14.74 4.25
CA VAL A 161 -5.36 14.89 3.26
C VAL A 161 -6.61 14.12 3.70
N LEU A 162 -6.45 12.86 4.11
CA LEU A 162 -7.56 12.02 4.59
C LEU A 162 -8.31 12.68 5.76
N TYR A 163 -7.58 13.17 6.76
CA TYR A 163 -8.20 13.82 7.92
C TYR A 163 -8.92 15.12 7.57
N VAL A 164 -8.33 15.95 6.69
CA VAL A 164 -8.91 17.26 6.34
C VAL A 164 -10.15 17.12 5.46
N PHE A 165 -10.08 16.27 4.42
CA PHE A 165 -11.08 16.26 3.36
C PHE A 165 -12.08 15.11 3.43
N GLU A 166 -11.69 13.95 3.96
CA GLU A 166 -12.57 12.77 3.97
C GLU A 166 -13.21 12.51 5.34
N LEU A 167 -12.46 12.72 6.43
CA LEU A 167 -12.94 12.45 7.79
C LEU A 167 -13.44 13.71 8.52
N GLY A 168 -13.12 14.91 8.02
CA GLY A 168 -13.46 16.18 8.68
C GLY A 168 -12.72 16.42 10.01
N GLU A 169 -11.74 15.58 10.35
CA GLU A 169 -10.96 15.62 11.58
C GLU A 169 -9.72 16.54 11.45
N SER A 170 -9.93 17.76 11.00
CA SER A 170 -8.84 18.70 10.64
C SER A 170 -7.81 18.92 11.76
N LYS A 171 -8.24 18.90 13.03
CA LYS A 171 -7.34 19.02 14.18
C LYS A 171 -6.31 17.88 14.26
N LYS A 172 -6.68 16.65 13.88
CA LYS A 172 -5.76 15.49 13.87
C LYS A 172 -4.71 15.60 12.77
N ALA A 173 -5.01 16.28 11.66
CA ALA A 173 -4.10 16.44 10.53
C ALA A 173 -2.86 17.30 10.87
N ILE A 174 -3.06 18.35 11.68
CA ILE A 174 -2.06 19.38 11.99
C ILE A 174 -0.70 18.80 12.43
N PRO A 175 -0.61 17.92 13.46
CA PRO A 175 0.70 17.38 13.89
C PRO A 175 1.43 16.64 12.76
N TYR A 176 0.75 15.84 11.94
CA TYR A 176 1.37 15.09 10.85
C TYR A 176 1.88 16.02 9.73
N LEU A 177 1.08 17.02 9.36
CA LEU A 177 1.46 18.01 8.36
C LEU A 177 2.60 18.92 8.84
N LYS A 178 2.62 19.28 10.14
CA LYS A 178 3.76 20.00 10.73
C LYS A 178 5.02 19.16 10.69
N THR A 179 4.95 17.88 11.09
CA THR A 179 6.09 16.95 10.99
C THR A 179 6.59 16.85 9.55
N LEU A 180 5.69 16.70 8.57
CA LEU A 180 6.05 16.68 7.15
C LEU A 180 6.84 17.94 6.77
N LEU A 181 6.35 19.13 7.14
CA LEU A 181 6.98 20.40 6.80
C LEU A 181 8.31 20.65 7.53
N THR A 182 8.65 19.87 8.56
CA THR A 182 10.02 19.84 9.11
C THR A 182 11.00 19.05 8.25
N ILE A 183 10.50 18.13 7.41
CA ILE A 183 11.29 17.25 6.55
C ILE A 183 11.40 17.85 5.15
N ASP A 184 10.28 18.31 4.60
CA ASP A 184 10.19 19.00 3.31
C ASP A 184 9.54 20.37 3.50
N THR A 185 10.37 21.37 3.79
CA THR A 185 9.94 22.75 4.02
C THR A 185 9.37 23.42 2.76
N GLY A 186 9.65 22.85 1.58
CA GLY A 186 9.23 23.36 0.27
C GLY A 186 7.90 22.79 -0.21
N HIS A 187 7.32 21.81 0.51
CA HIS A 187 6.13 21.09 0.08
C HIS A 187 4.89 21.99 0.06
N THR A 188 4.64 22.62 -1.10
CA THR A 188 3.56 23.60 -1.26
C THR A 188 2.19 22.98 -1.02
N ASP A 189 1.96 21.76 -1.48
CA ASP A 189 0.64 21.14 -1.32
C ASP A 189 0.36 20.81 0.16
N ALA A 190 1.34 20.33 0.93
CA ALA A 190 1.20 20.11 2.36
C ALA A 190 0.95 21.41 3.14
N LYS A 191 1.56 22.54 2.73
CA LYS A 191 1.22 23.88 3.28
C LYS A 191 -0.24 24.24 3.00
N SER A 192 -0.74 23.99 1.79
CA SER A 192 -2.14 24.22 1.45
C SER A 192 -3.10 23.36 2.27
N VAL A 193 -2.77 22.07 2.47
CA VAL A 193 -3.58 21.17 3.31
C VAL A 193 -3.55 21.64 4.78
N LEU A 194 -2.39 22.06 5.29
CA LEU A 194 -2.27 22.60 6.65
C LEU A 194 -3.04 23.93 6.81
N ALA A 195 -3.01 24.80 5.80
CA ALA A 195 -3.80 26.03 5.78
C ALA A 195 -5.30 25.74 5.85
N ASN A 196 -5.77 24.73 5.09
CA ASN A 196 -7.15 24.25 5.15
C ASN A 196 -7.50 23.67 6.52
N ALA A 197 -6.60 22.89 7.11
CA ALA A 197 -6.79 22.33 8.44
C ALA A 197 -6.97 23.43 9.49
N TYR A 198 -6.11 24.47 9.46
CA TYR A 198 -6.22 25.64 10.33
C TYR A 198 -7.52 26.42 10.12
N TYR A 199 -7.88 26.68 8.85
CA TYR A 199 -9.13 27.37 8.52
C TYR A 199 -10.36 26.65 9.09
N ARG A 200 -10.43 25.32 8.90
CA ARG A 200 -11.56 24.49 9.38
C ARG A 200 -11.68 24.43 10.91
N ILE A 201 -10.60 24.69 11.64
CA ILE A 201 -10.64 24.78 13.11
C ILE A 201 -10.76 26.22 13.62
N GLY A 202 -10.93 27.20 12.73
CA GLY A 202 -11.07 28.62 13.06
C GLY A 202 -9.77 29.36 13.35
N ASP A 203 -8.60 28.74 13.12
CA ASP A 203 -7.30 29.41 13.25
C ASP A 203 -6.95 30.10 11.93
N PHE A 204 -7.69 31.16 11.63
CA PHE A 204 -7.61 31.88 10.37
C PHE A 204 -6.26 32.58 10.18
N GLN A 205 -5.63 33.04 11.26
CA GLN A 205 -4.30 33.65 11.22
C GLN A 205 -3.23 32.61 10.85
N ALA A 206 -3.24 31.42 11.46
CA ALA A 206 -2.30 30.37 11.08
C ALA A 206 -2.55 29.87 9.65
N SER A 207 -3.81 29.84 9.21
CA SER A 207 -4.16 29.56 7.81
C SER A 207 -3.53 30.56 6.85
N ALA A 208 -3.74 31.87 7.08
CA ALA A 208 -3.15 32.94 6.27
C ALA A 208 -1.62 32.87 6.24
N ALA A 209 -0.98 32.55 7.37
CA ALA A 209 0.48 32.41 7.46
C ALA A 209 1.03 31.28 6.58
N MET A 210 0.29 30.17 6.42
CA MET A 210 0.69 29.09 5.51
C MET A 210 0.62 29.53 4.05
N TYR A 211 -0.42 30.27 3.66
CA TYR A 211 -0.51 30.84 2.31
C TYR A 211 0.59 31.88 2.05
N ASP A 212 0.94 32.71 3.03
CA ASP A 212 2.08 33.63 2.92
C ASP A 212 3.40 32.89 2.65
N SER A 213 3.61 31.75 3.32
CA SER A 213 4.76 30.90 3.05
C SER A 213 4.78 30.39 1.60
N ILE A 214 3.62 30.00 1.05
CA ILE A 214 3.50 29.56 -0.35
C ILE A 214 3.84 30.73 -1.29
N ILE A 215 3.20 31.89 -1.11
CA ILE A 215 3.38 33.09 -1.96
C ILE A 215 4.84 33.53 -2.02
N LYS A 216 5.56 33.45 -0.88
CA LYS A 216 6.97 33.83 -0.78
C LYS A 216 7.90 32.85 -1.50
N THR A 217 7.55 31.56 -1.57
CA THR A 217 8.48 30.50 -2.01
C THR A 217 8.17 29.93 -3.39
N THR A 218 6.92 29.98 -3.85
CA THR A 218 6.53 29.40 -5.13
C THR A 218 6.95 30.28 -6.30
N LYS A 219 7.40 29.65 -7.39
CA LYS A 219 7.62 30.29 -8.70
C LYS A 219 6.45 30.07 -9.66
N ASP A 220 5.55 29.16 -9.32
CA ASP A 220 4.35 28.85 -10.07
C ASP A 220 3.31 29.96 -9.87
N LYS A 221 2.94 30.64 -10.95
CA LYS A 221 2.04 31.80 -10.92
C LYS A 221 0.62 31.41 -10.53
N GLU A 222 0.14 30.23 -10.94
CA GLU A 222 -1.21 29.75 -10.63
C GLU A 222 -1.29 29.39 -9.15
N LYS A 223 -0.31 28.64 -8.63
CA LYS A 223 -0.24 28.34 -7.19
C LYS A 223 -0.11 29.60 -6.35
N LYS A 224 0.61 30.61 -6.84
CA LYS A 224 0.73 31.91 -6.15
C LYS A 224 -0.61 32.63 -6.09
N ALA A 225 -1.29 32.78 -7.22
CA ALA A 225 -2.59 33.46 -7.29
C ALA A 225 -3.64 32.75 -6.41
N LEU A 226 -3.69 31.42 -6.46
CA LEU A 226 -4.59 30.62 -5.62
C LEU A 226 -4.27 30.78 -4.12
N ALA A 227 -2.99 30.89 -3.75
CA ALA A 227 -2.61 31.16 -2.37
C ALA A 227 -2.99 32.59 -1.93
N GLU A 228 -2.86 33.59 -2.81
CA GLU A 228 -3.29 34.97 -2.54
C GLU A 228 -4.80 35.06 -2.31
N GLU A 229 -5.60 34.38 -3.13
CA GLU A 229 -7.05 34.29 -2.98
C GLU A 229 -7.45 33.62 -1.66
N ASN A 230 -6.92 32.42 -1.39
CA ASN A 230 -7.25 31.70 -0.17
C ASN A 230 -6.77 32.41 1.10
N LYS A 231 -5.64 33.14 1.02
CA LYS A 231 -5.20 34.02 2.11
C LYS A 231 -6.22 35.11 2.38
N LYS A 232 -6.77 35.75 1.33
CA LYS A 232 -7.80 36.77 1.47
C LYS A 232 -9.03 36.19 2.18
N VAL A 233 -9.51 35.01 1.75
CA VAL A 233 -10.64 34.32 2.40
C VAL A 233 -10.36 34.07 3.89
N ALA A 234 -9.16 33.62 4.25
CA ALA A 234 -8.78 33.42 5.65
C ALA A 234 -8.77 34.75 6.44
N LEU A 235 -8.21 35.83 5.89
CA LEU A 235 -8.18 37.13 6.57
C LEU A 235 -9.57 37.76 6.70
N ASP A 236 -10.41 37.65 5.67
CA ASP A 236 -11.78 38.12 5.72
C ASP A 236 -12.57 37.38 6.81
N ALA A 237 -12.36 36.07 6.99
CA ALA A 237 -12.95 35.31 8.10
C ALA A 237 -12.40 35.72 9.49
N ALA A 238 -11.15 36.19 9.56
CA ALA A 238 -10.52 36.64 10.81
C ALA A 238 -11.00 38.02 11.28
N TYR A 239 -11.32 38.92 10.33
CA TYR A 239 -11.59 40.34 10.61
C TYR A 239 -12.97 40.83 10.16
N GLY A 240 -13.70 40.04 9.37
CA GLY A 240 -15.06 40.32 8.94
C GLY A 240 -16.07 39.93 10.01
N ARG A 241 -16.40 40.88 10.89
CA ARG A 241 -17.67 40.90 11.62
C ARG A 241 -18.55 42.01 11.06
#